data_AF-A0A7T0RLN6-F1
#
_entry.id   AF-A0A7T0RLN6-F1
#
_cell.length_a   1.000
_cell.length_b   1.000
_cell.length_c   1.000
_cell.angle_alpha   90.00
_cell.angle_beta   90.00
_cell.angle_gamma   90.00
#
_symmetry.space_group_name_H-M   'P 1'
#
loop_
_entity.id
_entity.type
_entity.pdbx_description
1 polymer ?
#
loop_
_entity_poly.entity_id
_entity_poly.type
_entity_poly.pdbx_seq_one_letter_code
_entity_poly.pdbx_strand_id
1 'polypeptide(L)'
;MPQRYTQLKDQLPVSRLTLNVLLALRLMYDDVNDVVKLDSDIEELNHFPERLSDSYRAEWESYVRRALVNEFKQHGDASPATFIASIMERVEAVQASNPRYAALMPIIERAQQVNHAENTHLFPSPWRQQIMALLLPVTAVTPPDKDNS
;
A
#
# COMPACT_ATOMS: atom_id res chain seq x y z
N MET A 1 23.88 22.81 -7.08
CA MET A 1 22.49 22.29 -7.13
C MET A 1 22.36 20.77 -7.35
N PRO A 2 23.05 20.10 -8.31
CA PRO A 2 22.79 18.68 -8.60
C PRO A 2 23.16 17.72 -7.45
N GLN A 3 24.21 18.03 -6.69
CA GLN A 3 24.69 17.17 -5.60
C GLN A 3 23.74 17.11 -4.39
N ARG A 4 23.11 18.24 -4.03
CA ARG A 4 22.08 18.31 -2.98
C ARG A 4 20.81 17.53 -3.36
N TYR A 5 20.47 17.52 -4.64
CA TYR A 5 19.32 16.78 -5.17
C TYR A 5 19.55 15.27 -5.15
N THR A 6 20.75 14.81 -5.53
CA THR A 6 21.12 13.40 -5.42
C THR A 6 21.09 12.95 -3.96
N GLN A 7 21.62 13.76 -3.03
CA GLN A 7 21.56 13.48 -1.60
C GLN A 7 20.13 13.37 -1.07
N LEU A 8 19.21 14.25 -1.49
CA LEU A 8 17.80 14.16 -1.11
C LEU A 8 17.15 12.86 -1.63
N LYS A 9 17.43 12.47 -2.87
CA LYS A 9 16.92 11.22 -3.45
C LYS A 9 17.43 9.97 -2.73
N ASP A 10 18.70 9.99 -2.35
CA ASP A 10 19.33 8.88 -1.63
C ASP A 10 18.80 8.78 -0.19
N GLN A 11 18.54 9.93 0.46
CA GLN A 11 18.04 9.99 1.83
C GLN A 11 16.53 9.76 1.95
N LEU A 12 15.75 10.07 0.91
CA LEU A 12 14.30 9.86 0.89
C LEU A 12 13.88 9.04 -0.35
N PRO A 13 14.15 7.72 -0.35
CA PRO A 13 13.71 6.84 -1.42
C PRO A 13 12.19 6.63 -1.32
N VAL A 14 11.42 7.47 -2.03
CA VAL A 14 9.94 7.45 -2.03
C VAL A 14 9.37 6.05 -2.30
N SER A 15 10.04 5.22 -3.09
CA SER A 15 9.64 3.84 -3.39
C SER A 15 9.72 2.87 -2.21
N ARG A 16 10.44 3.22 -1.14
CA ARG A 16 10.55 2.45 0.10
C ARG A 16 9.58 2.93 1.19
N LEU A 17 8.80 3.98 0.92
CA LEU A 17 7.82 4.47 1.87
C LEU A 17 6.66 3.48 2.01
N THR A 18 6.17 3.37 3.24
CA THR A 18 4.92 2.65 3.53
C THR A 18 3.74 3.43 2.93
N LEU A 19 2.64 2.74 2.62
CA LEU A 19 1.45 3.40 2.08
C LEU A 19 0.86 4.44 3.05
N ASN A 20 1.01 4.21 4.35
CA ASN A 20 0.66 5.17 5.39
C ASN A 20 1.39 6.51 5.20
N VAL A 21 2.73 6.48 5.10
CA VAL A 21 3.52 7.70 4.88
C VAL A 21 3.26 8.29 3.50
N LEU A 22 3.08 7.45 2.48
CA LEU A 22 2.81 7.88 1.12
C LEU A 22 1.46 8.61 1.01
N LEU A 23 0.40 8.12 1.66
CA LEU A 23 -0.91 8.78 1.72
C LEU A 23 -0.82 10.12 2.45
N ALA A 24 -0.13 10.17 3.59
CA ALA A 24 0.05 11.41 4.34
C ALA A 24 0.79 12.46 3.50
N LEU A 25 1.85 12.07 2.78
CA LEU A 25 2.56 12.95 1.84
C LEU A 25 1.66 13.37 0.67
N ARG A 26 0.86 12.46 0.11
CA ARG A 26 -0.06 12.76 -0.99
C ARG A 26 -1.09 13.81 -0.58
N LEU A 27 -1.65 13.69 0.63
CA LEU A 27 -2.60 14.64 1.22
C LEU A 27 -1.95 15.98 1.59
N MET A 28 -0.70 15.96 2.07
CA MET A 28 0.06 17.17 2.41
C MET A 28 0.32 18.06 1.19
N TYR A 29 0.53 17.45 0.02
CA TYR A 29 0.78 18.12 -1.25
C TYR A 29 -0.44 18.19 -2.16
N ASP A 30 -1.61 17.75 -1.70
CA ASP A 30 -2.81 17.74 -2.52
C ASP A 30 -3.30 19.18 -2.71
N ASP A 31 -3.59 19.55 -3.95
CA ASP A 31 -4.26 20.81 -4.23
C ASP A 31 -5.75 20.64 -3.93
N VAL A 32 -6.34 21.60 -3.20
CA VAL A 32 -7.78 21.63 -2.89
C VAL A 32 -8.65 21.51 -4.15
N ASN A 33 -8.13 21.88 -5.33
CA ASN A 33 -8.84 21.81 -6.60
C ASN A 33 -8.75 20.45 -7.33
N ASP A 34 -7.91 19.51 -6.91
CA ASP A 34 -7.78 18.16 -7.51
C ASP A 34 -8.20 17.03 -6.53
N VAL A 35 -8.84 17.42 -5.42
CA VAL A 35 -9.27 16.57 -4.29
C VAL A 35 -10.08 15.35 -4.71
N VAL A 36 -10.93 15.49 -5.73
CA VAL A 36 -11.86 14.44 -6.17
C VAL A 36 -11.12 13.21 -6.68
N LYS A 37 -9.94 13.35 -7.30
CA LYS A 37 -9.25 12.20 -7.89
C LYS A 37 -8.72 11.23 -6.84
N LEU A 38 -8.06 11.75 -5.79
CA LEU A 38 -7.47 10.87 -4.77
C LEU A 38 -8.54 10.12 -3.97
N ASP A 39 -9.61 10.81 -3.59
CA ASP A 39 -10.70 10.20 -2.83
C ASP A 39 -11.41 9.14 -3.68
N SER A 40 -11.72 9.45 -4.94
CA SER A 40 -12.33 8.48 -5.87
C SER A 40 -11.42 7.29 -6.18
N ASP A 41 -10.12 7.50 -6.40
CA ASP A 41 -9.16 6.41 -6.61
C ASP A 41 -9.12 5.46 -5.41
N ILE A 42 -9.13 6.01 -4.20
CA ILE A 42 -9.13 5.20 -2.97
C ILE A 42 -10.47 4.52 -2.75
N GLU A 43 -11.59 5.18 -3.03
CA GLU A 43 -12.92 4.56 -2.96
C GLU A 43 -13.06 3.38 -3.93
N GLU A 44 -12.47 3.51 -5.13
CA GLU A 44 -12.46 2.45 -6.15
C GLU A 44 -11.74 1.18 -5.67
N LEU A 45 -10.79 1.28 -4.74
CA LEU A 45 -10.11 0.13 -4.13
C LEU A 45 -11.04 -0.82 -3.37
N ASN A 46 -12.24 -0.38 -3.00
CA ASN A 46 -13.24 -1.31 -2.43
C ASN A 46 -13.73 -2.34 -3.46
N HIS A 47 -13.61 -2.04 -4.75
CA HIS A 47 -14.03 -2.89 -5.85
C HIS A 47 -12.84 -3.50 -6.60
N PHE A 48 -11.74 -2.75 -6.73
CA PHE A 48 -10.54 -3.14 -7.48
C PHE A 48 -9.27 -2.97 -6.62
N PRO A 49 -9.08 -3.80 -5.58
CA PRO A 49 -7.96 -3.67 -4.64
C PRO A 49 -6.60 -3.84 -5.33
N GLU A 50 -6.51 -4.61 -6.40
CA GLU A 50 -5.30 -4.87 -7.19
C GLU A 50 -4.66 -3.60 -7.77
N ARG A 51 -5.49 -2.57 -8.06
CA ARG A 51 -5.03 -1.27 -8.57
C ARG A 51 -4.07 -0.57 -7.62
N LEU A 52 -4.15 -0.88 -6.32
CA LEU A 52 -3.23 -0.34 -5.33
C LEU A 52 -1.78 -0.69 -5.65
N SER A 53 -1.51 -1.95 -6.04
CA SER A 53 -0.16 -2.41 -6.42
C SER A 53 0.15 -2.16 -7.89
N ASP A 54 -0.86 -2.21 -8.76
CA ASP A 54 -0.65 -2.20 -10.21
C ASP A 54 -0.35 -0.80 -10.77
N SER A 55 -1.06 0.23 -10.28
CA SER A 55 -0.94 1.59 -10.83
C SER A 55 -0.86 2.68 -9.75
N TYR A 56 -1.76 2.69 -8.77
CA TYR A 56 -1.92 3.84 -7.86
C TYR A 56 -0.68 4.11 -7.03
N ARG A 57 -0.01 3.08 -6.50
CA ARG A 57 1.25 3.30 -5.76
C ARG A 57 2.29 4.03 -6.62
N ALA A 58 2.52 3.60 -7.85
CA ALA A 58 3.51 4.21 -8.73
C ALA A 58 3.15 5.66 -9.09
N GLU A 59 1.88 5.94 -9.32
CA GLU A 59 1.38 7.28 -9.59
C GLU A 59 1.55 8.22 -8.39
N TRP A 60 1.20 7.75 -7.19
CA TRP A 60 1.35 8.52 -5.96
C TRP A 60 2.82 8.79 -5.63
N GLU A 61 3.70 7.82 -5.81
CA GLU A 61 5.14 8.02 -5.66
C GLU A 61 5.68 9.08 -6.63
N SER A 62 5.25 9.04 -7.89
CA SER A 62 5.65 10.01 -8.91
C SER A 62 5.17 11.42 -8.58
N TYR A 63 3.94 11.55 -8.09
CA TYR A 63 3.40 12.82 -7.61
C TYR A 63 4.22 13.36 -6.44
N VAL A 64 4.34 12.58 -5.36
CA VAL A 64 5.02 12.99 -4.13
C VAL A 64 6.49 13.34 -4.40
N ARG A 65 7.17 12.57 -5.25
CA ARG A 65 8.56 12.86 -5.65
C ARG A 65 8.66 14.22 -6.35
N ARG A 66 7.75 14.54 -7.27
CA ARG A 66 7.75 15.85 -7.95
C ARG A 66 7.50 16.98 -6.96
N ALA A 67 6.53 16.80 -6.05
CA ALA A 67 6.17 17.81 -5.06
C ALA A 67 7.31 18.10 -4.08
N LEU A 68 7.92 17.06 -3.49
CA LEU A 68 9.08 17.18 -2.59
C LEU A 68 10.25 17.93 -3.24
N VAL A 69 10.54 17.62 -4.50
CA VAL A 69 11.63 18.25 -5.25
C VAL A 69 11.32 19.72 -5.53
N ASN A 70 10.07 20.04 -5.85
CA ASN A 70 9.66 21.42 -6.10
C ASN A 70 9.72 22.24 -4.82
N GLU A 71 9.25 21.70 -3.70
CA GLU A 71 9.32 22.37 -2.39
C GLU A 71 10.77 22.55 -1.94
N PHE A 72 11.63 21.54 -2.09
CA PHE A 72 13.05 21.65 -1.74
C PHE A 72 13.77 22.73 -2.55
N LYS A 73 13.41 22.90 -3.82
CA LYS A 73 13.96 23.99 -4.66
C LYS A 73 13.54 25.38 -4.18
N GLN A 74 12.32 25.51 -3.65
CA GLN A 74 11.81 26.77 -3.12
C GLN A 74 12.48 27.12 -1.78
N HIS A 75 12.84 26.11 -0.98
CA HIS A 75 13.54 26.26 0.31
C HIS A 75 15.07 26.21 0.16
N GLY A 76 15.63 27.00 -0.76
CA GLY A 76 17.02 26.92 -1.23
C GLY A 76 18.14 26.94 -0.17
N ASP A 77 17.83 27.42 1.04
CA ASP A 77 18.79 27.54 2.14
C ASP A 77 18.80 26.35 3.11
N ALA A 78 17.76 25.51 3.11
CA ALA A 78 17.67 24.37 4.02
C ALA A 78 18.64 23.24 3.62
N SER A 79 19.25 22.60 4.62
CA SER A 79 19.98 21.35 4.40
C SER A 79 18.99 20.22 4.06
N PRO A 80 19.38 19.19 3.29
CA PRO A 80 18.53 18.03 3.04
C PRO A 80 18.00 17.38 4.33
N ALA A 81 18.82 17.27 5.36
CA ALA A 81 18.41 16.68 6.64
C ALA A 81 17.35 17.52 7.37
N THR A 82 17.53 18.85 7.40
CA THR A 82 16.54 19.77 8.01
C THR A 82 15.23 19.75 7.25
N PHE A 83 15.29 19.67 5.91
CA PHE A 83 14.11 19.54 5.08
C PHE A 83 13.38 18.21 5.33
N ILE A 84 14.09 17.09 5.37
CA ILE A 84 13.49 15.78 5.66
C ILE A 84 12.83 15.78 7.04
N ALA A 85 13.49 16.34 8.06
CA ALA A 85 12.92 16.42 9.40
C ALA A 85 11.61 17.22 9.44
N SER A 86 11.54 18.36 8.74
CA SER A 86 10.29 19.15 8.69
C SER A 86 9.17 18.44 7.93
N ILE A 87 9.52 17.70 6.87
CA ILE A 87 8.55 16.86 6.15
C ILE A 87 8.00 15.75 7.05
N MET A 88 8.85 15.08 7.83
CA MET A 88 8.42 14.02 8.74
C MET A 88 7.49 14.55 9.85
N GLU A 89 7.81 15.70 10.45
CA GLU A 89 6.95 16.35 11.44
C GLU A 89 5.55 16.67 10.86
N ARG A 90 5.51 17.16 9.62
CA ARG A 90 4.23 17.45 8.93
C ARG A 90 3.46 16.18 8.58
N VAL A 91 4.15 15.11 8.19
CA VAL A 91 3.53 13.80 7.96
C VAL A 91 2.88 13.28 9.24
N GLU A 92 3.58 13.35 10.38
CA GLU A 92 3.04 12.97 11.69
C GLU A 92 1.80 13.81 12.04
N ALA A 93 1.85 15.12 11.80
CA ALA A 93 0.70 16.00 12.02
C ALA A 93 -0.51 15.61 11.15
N VAL A 94 -0.30 15.28 9.88
CA VAL A 94 -1.36 14.80 8.98
C VAL A 94 -1.94 13.48 9.50
N GLN A 95 -1.11 12.53 9.88
CA GLN A 95 -1.56 11.23 10.40
C GLN A 95 -2.38 11.39 11.69
N ALA A 96 -1.99 12.31 12.57
CA ALA A 96 -2.62 12.49 13.87
C ALA A 96 -3.94 13.29 13.81
N SER A 97 -4.06 14.24 12.87
CA SER A 97 -5.12 15.25 12.93
C SER A 97 -5.95 15.41 11.65
N ASN A 98 -5.53 14.82 10.53
CA ASN A 98 -6.26 15.00 9.27
C ASN A 98 -7.45 14.01 9.17
N PRO A 99 -8.70 14.49 9.12
CA PRO A 99 -9.87 13.61 9.05
C PRO A 99 -9.95 12.83 7.73
N ARG A 100 -9.44 13.38 6.61
CA ARG A 100 -9.37 12.64 5.34
C ARG A 100 -8.40 11.48 5.45
N TYR A 101 -7.24 11.69 6.06
CA TYR A 101 -6.29 10.61 6.32
C TYR A 101 -6.95 9.48 7.13
N ALA A 102 -7.63 9.82 8.22
CA ALA A 102 -8.32 8.85 9.07
C ALA A 102 -9.45 8.09 8.34
N ALA A 103 -10.13 8.73 7.38
CA ALA A 103 -11.19 8.10 6.59
C ALA A 103 -10.65 7.17 5.49
N LEU A 104 -9.56 7.57 4.81
CA LEU A 104 -9.03 6.88 3.63
C LEU A 104 -8.10 5.70 3.99
N MET A 105 -7.31 5.83 5.06
CA MET A 105 -6.33 4.82 5.43
C MET A 105 -6.93 3.41 5.64
N PRO A 106 -8.08 3.23 6.32
CA PRO A 106 -8.69 1.90 6.49
C PRO A 106 -9.06 1.21 5.17
N ILE A 107 -9.37 1.97 4.12
CA ILE A 107 -9.70 1.42 2.80
C ILE A 107 -8.43 0.85 2.16
N ILE A 108 -7.33 1.59 2.22
CA ILE A 108 -6.03 1.14 1.73
C ILE A 108 -5.56 -0.11 2.48
N GLU A 109 -5.68 -0.15 3.81
CA GLU A 109 -5.29 -1.31 4.61
C GLU A 109 -6.08 -2.56 4.21
N ARG A 110 -7.39 -2.42 3.96
CA ARG A 110 -8.24 -3.51 3.48
C ARG A 110 -7.81 -4.00 2.10
N ALA A 111 -7.56 -3.08 1.17
CA ALA A 111 -7.10 -3.43 -0.17
C ALA A 111 -5.74 -4.15 -0.15
N GLN A 112 -4.80 -3.71 0.70
CA GLN A 112 -3.54 -4.43 0.93
C GLN A 112 -3.76 -5.85 1.46
N GLN A 113 -4.65 -6.02 2.43
CA GLN A 113 -4.95 -7.34 2.99
C GLN A 113 -5.52 -8.27 1.93
N VAL A 114 -6.42 -7.79 1.07
CA VAL A 114 -6.99 -8.59 -0.03
C VAL A 114 -5.90 -8.98 -1.04
N ASN A 115 -5.08 -8.04 -1.51
CA ASN A 115 -4.00 -8.34 -2.46
C ASN A 115 -2.97 -9.32 -1.88
N HIS A 116 -2.66 -9.22 -0.59
CA HIS A 116 -1.74 -10.15 0.06
C HIS A 116 -2.37 -11.53 0.32
N ALA A 117 -3.68 -11.59 0.62
CA ALA A 117 -4.41 -12.83 0.81
C ALA A 117 -4.55 -13.61 -0.51
N GLU A 118 -4.79 -12.94 -1.63
CA GLU A 118 -4.83 -13.59 -2.95
C GLU A 118 -3.47 -14.15 -3.38
N ASN A 119 -2.37 -13.52 -2.96
CA ASN A 119 -1.01 -14.02 -3.18
C ASN A 119 -0.58 -15.13 -2.19
N THR A 120 -1.38 -15.40 -1.16
CA THR A 120 -1.12 -16.48 -0.21
C THR A 120 -1.98 -17.68 -0.60
N HIS A 121 -1.41 -18.61 -1.36
CA HIS A 121 -2.06 -19.86 -1.77
C HIS A 121 -2.96 -20.45 -0.66
N LEU A 122 -4.25 -20.49 -0.98
CA LEU A 122 -5.37 -21.01 -0.22
C LEU A 122 -5.05 -22.39 0.39
N PHE A 123 -4.98 -22.47 1.72
CA PHE A 123 -5.38 -23.72 2.38
C PHE A 123 -6.87 -23.93 2.09
N PRO A 124 -7.30 -25.10 1.59
CA PRO A 124 -8.71 -25.33 1.34
C PRO A 124 -9.45 -25.27 2.68
N SER A 125 -10.51 -24.46 2.73
CA SER A 125 -11.42 -24.43 3.87
C SER A 125 -11.93 -25.85 4.17
N PRO A 126 -12.29 -26.19 5.44
CA PRO A 126 -12.78 -27.52 5.80
C PRO A 126 -13.93 -28.01 4.90
N TRP A 127 -14.80 -27.08 4.50
CA TRP A 127 -15.89 -27.32 3.55
C TRP A 127 -15.40 -27.73 2.15
N ARG A 128 -14.35 -27.07 1.63
CA ARG A 128 -13.77 -27.39 0.32
C ARG A 128 -13.04 -28.73 0.34
N GLN A 129 -12.43 -29.12 1.47
CA GLN A 129 -11.88 -30.47 1.67
C GLN A 129 -12.98 -31.55 1.67
N GLN A 130 -14.12 -31.29 2.32
CA GLN A 130 -15.27 -32.21 2.30
C GLN A 130 -15.84 -32.39 0.89
N ILE A 131 -15.97 -31.30 0.11
CA ILE A 131 -16.42 -31.38 -1.29
C ILE A 131 -15.40 -32.12 -2.16
N MET A 132 -14.10 -31.85 -1.99
CA MET A 132 -13.06 -32.58 -2.72
C MET A 132 -13.04 -34.07 -2.39
N ALA A 133 -13.28 -34.45 -1.13
CA ALA A 133 -13.38 -35.86 -0.73
C ALA A 133 -14.54 -36.60 -1.44
N LEU A 134 -15.63 -35.90 -1.77
CA LEU A 134 -16.75 -36.46 -2.54
C LEU A 134 -16.45 -36.59 -4.04
N LEU A 135 -15.47 -35.84 -4.56
CA LEU A 135 -15.08 -35.84 -5.97
C LEU A 135 -13.94 -36.80 -6.28
N LEU A 136 -13.37 -37.47 -5.27
CA LEU A 136 -12.39 -38.52 -5.50
C LEU A 136 -13.10 -39.78 -6.03
N PRO A 137 -12.61 -40.40 -7.11
CA PRO A 137 -13.12 -41.69 -7.57
C PRO A 137 -12.92 -42.74 -6.45
N VAL A 138 -13.94 -43.58 -6.25
CA VAL A 138 -14.04 -44.58 -5.16
C VAL A 138 -12.94 -45.67 -5.19
N THR A 139 -11.93 -45.55 -6.05
CA THR A 139 -10.86 -46.55 -6.21
C THR A 139 -9.74 -46.46 -5.18
N ALA A 140 -9.79 -45.54 -4.22
CA ALA A 140 -8.80 -45.46 -3.13
C ALA A 140 -9.38 -45.89 -1.77
N VAL A 141 -10.11 -47.00 -1.74
CA VAL A 141 -10.35 -47.75 -0.51
C VAL A 141 -9.87 -49.18 -0.73
N THR A 142 -8.59 -49.43 -0.49
CA THR A 142 -8.19 -50.76 -0.04
C THR A 142 -8.45 -50.82 1.46
N PRO A 143 -9.36 -51.68 1.95
CA PRO A 143 -9.49 -51.90 3.39
C PRO A 143 -8.21 -52.55 3.92
N PRO A 144 -7.83 -52.30 5.19
CA PRO A 144 -6.78 -53.08 5.81
C PRO A 144 -7.26 -54.53 5.91
N ASP A 145 -6.47 -55.41 5.29
CA ASP A 145 -6.63 -56.85 5.36
C ASP A 145 -6.60 -57.28 6.82
N LYS A 146 -7.67 -57.95 7.27
CA LYS A 146 -7.61 -58.72 8.51
C LYS A 146 -6.90 -60.00 8.14
N ASP A 147 -5.66 -60.19 8.58
CA ASP A 147 -5.29 -61.55 8.91
C ASP A 147 -4.31 -61.69 10.07
N ASN A 148 -4.53 -62.80 10.76
CA ASN A 148 -4.00 -63.20 12.05
C ASN A 148 -2.50 -63.50 12.00
N SER A 149 -1.79 -63.18 13.10
CA SER A 149 -0.89 -64.13 13.78
C SER A 149 -0.66 -63.67 15.22
#